data_AF-A0A355EW73-F1
#
_entry.id   AF-A0A355EW73-F1
#
_cell.length_a   1.000
_cell.length_b   1.000
_cell.length_c   1.000
_cell.angle_alpha   90.00
_cell.angle_beta   90.00
_cell.angle_gamma   90.00
#
_symmetry.space_group_name_H-M   'P 1'
#
loop_
_entity.id
_entity.type
_entity.pdbx_description
1 polymer ?
#
loop_
_entity_poly.entity_id
_entity_poly.type
_entity_poly.pdbx_seq_one_letter_code
_entity_poly.pdbx_strand_id
1 'polypeptide(L)' 'VIDPRGQEYTEDNVGERLAVRDFMDSLRGAGVETGGPRPYTPKDRQAFAAALDRVLTRKRR' A
#
# COMPACT_ATOMS: atom_id res chain seq x y z
N VAL A 1 -0.56 -9.39 3.69
CA VAL A 1 -1.79 -8.56 3.49
C VAL A 1 -1.65 -7.86 2.14
N ILE A 2 -2.73 -7.59 1.39
CA ILE A 2 -2.64 -6.87 0.10
C ILE A 2 -3.30 -5.49 0.26
N ASP A 3 -2.63 -4.44 -0.18
CA ASP A 3 -3.20 -3.09 -0.19
C ASP A 3 -4.15 -2.88 -1.39
N PRO A 4 -5.00 -1.84 -1.40
CA PRO A 4 -5.93 -1.60 -2.51
C PRO A 4 -5.27 -1.37 -3.88
N ARG A 5 -3.96 -1.09 -3.92
CA ARG A 5 -3.18 -0.83 -5.14
C ARG A 5 -2.40 -2.06 -5.62
N GLY A 6 -2.62 -3.22 -4.99
CA GLY A 6 -2.01 -4.49 -5.37
C GLY A 6 -0.61 -4.72 -4.82
N GLN A 7 -0.15 -3.93 -3.84
CA GLN A 7 1.07 -4.26 -3.12
C GLN A 7 0.80 -5.32 -2.06
N GLU A 8 1.65 -6.33 -2.02
CA GLU A 8 1.68 -7.28 -0.91
C GLU A 8 2.61 -6.80 0.23
N TYR A 9 2.06 -6.71 1.44
CA TYR A 9 2.81 -6.50 2.65
C TYR A 9 3.40 -7.81 3.16
N THR A 10 4.70 -7.77 3.39
CA THR A 10 5.53 -8.82 3.98
C THR A 10 6.18 -8.29 5.26
N GLU A 11 6.73 -9.19 6.08
CA GLU A 11 7.46 -8.80 7.30
C GLU A 11 8.63 -7.87 6.97
N ASP A 12 9.31 -8.10 5.84
CA ASP A 12 10.47 -7.31 5.41
C ASP A 12 10.11 -5.87 5.01
N ASN A 13 8.89 -5.62 4.52
CA ASN A 13 8.53 -4.32 3.91
C ASN A 13 7.50 -3.52 4.72
N VAL A 14 6.77 -4.16 5.65
CA VAL A 14 5.69 -3.50 6.38
C VAL A 14 6.23 -2.43 7.33
N GLY A 15 7.38 -2.66 7.96
CA GLY A 15 8.01 -1.72 8.89
C GLY A 15 8.39 -0.40 8.22
N GLU A 16 9.08 -0.47 7.07
CA GLU A 16 9.45 0.73 6.30
C GLU A 16 8.21 1.54 5.89
N ARG A 17 7.15 0.87 5.43
CA ARG A 17 5.90 1.53 5.04
C ARG A 17 5.21 2.22 6.20
N LEU A 18 5.21 1.60 7.38
CA LEU A 18 4.67 2.23 8.59
C LEU A 18 5.49 3.44 8.99
N ALA A 19 6.82 3.35 8.94
CA ALA A 19 7.70 4.47 9.27
C ALA A 19 7.46 5.69 8.35
N VAL A 20 7.32 5.47 7.04
CA VAL A 20 6.99 6.56 6.09
C VAL A 20 5.61 7.15 6.38
N ARG A 21 4.61 6.32 6.69
CA ARG A 21 3.26 6.78 7.04
C ARG A 21 3.30 7.67 8.29
N ASP A 22 3.96 7.20 9.35
CA ASP A 22 4.01 7.88 10.63
C ASP A 22 4.82 9.20 10.50
N PHE A 23 5.86 9.21 9.68
CA PHE A 23 6.58 10.44 9.34
C PHE A 23 5.69 11.45 8.61
N MET A 24 4.98 11.04 7.56
CA MET A 24 4.08 11.95 6.82
C MET A 24 2.91 12.45 7.68
N ASP A 25 2.43 11.63 8.62
CA ASP A 25 1.43 12.03 9.61
C ASP A 25 1.97 13.10 10.56
N SER A 26 3.21 12.93 11.05
CA SER A 26 3.86 13.94 11.90
C SER A 26 4.01 15.31 11.21
N LEU A 27 4.35 15.32 9.90
CA LEU A 27 4.43 16.54 9.11
C LEU A 27 3.07 17.21 8.97
N ARG A 28 2.01 16.43 8.70
CA ARG A 28 0.63 16.94 8.63
C ARG A 28 0.20 17.54 9.96
N GLY A 29 0.50 16.87 11.08
CA GLY A 29 0.21 17.35 12.44
C GLY A 29 0.97 18.64 12.79
N ALA A 30 2.17 18.83 12.25
CA ALA A 30 2.97 20.04 12.41
C ALA A 30 2.52 21.21 11.50
N GLY A 31 1.44 21.05 10.72
CA GLY A 31 0.93 22.08 9.82
C GLY A 31 1.71 22.22 8.51
N VAL A 32 2.55 21.23 8.17
CA VAL A 32 3.19 21.20 6.85
C VAL A 32 2.16 20.79 5.81
N GLU A 33 1.97 21.63 4.80
CA GLU A 33 1.15 21.33 3.63
C GLU A 33 1.77 20.16 2.86
N THR A 34 1.29 18.96 3.17
CA THR A 34 1.63 17.73 2.47
C THR A 34 0.52 17.41 1.49
N GLY A 35 0.88 17.19 0.23
CA GLY A 35 -0.05 16.66 -0.76
C GLY A 35 -0.63 15.31 -0.33
N GLY A 36 -1.79 14.96 -0.87
CA GLY A 36 -2.38 13.64 -0.69
C GLY A 36 -1.73 12.58 -1.57
N PRO A 37 -1.94 11.28 -1.27
CA PRO A 37 -1.61 10.23 -2.22
C PRO A 37 -2.37 10.45 -3.52
N ARG A 38 -1.76 10.06 -4.65
CA ARG A 38 -2.42 10.19 -5.97
C ARG A 38 -3.81 9.54 -5.98
N PRO A 39 -4.76 10.02 -6.80
CA PRO A 39 -6.06 9.38 -6.97
C PRO A 39 -5.96 7.91 -7.33
N TYR A 40 -6.96 7.14 -6.90
CA TYR A 40 -7.12 5.75 -7.28
C TYR A 40 -7.55 5.63 -8.75
N THR A 41 -6.96 4.68 -9.48
CA THR A 41 -7.15 4.53 -10.93
C THR A 41 -7.57 3.11 -11.32
N PRO A 42 -8.12 2.89 -12.53
CA PRO A 42 -8.39 1.53 -13.02
C PRO A 42 -7.17 0.60 -13.03
N LYS A 43 -5.95 1.15 -13.19
CA LYS A 43 -4.70 0.40 -13.12
C LYS A 43 -4.47 -0.19 -11.72
N ASP A 44 -4.84 0.53 -10.67
CA ASP A 44 -4.73 0.05 -9.29
C ASP A 44 -5.65 -1.14 -9.05
N ARG A 45 -6.88 -1.08 -9.59
CA ARG A 45 -7.83 -2.20 -9.53
C ARG A 45 -7.30 -3.45 -10.23
N GLN A 46 -6.69 -3.27 -11.40
CA GLN A 46 -6.07 -4.39 -12.12
C GLN A 46 -4.89 -4.98 -11.35
N ALA A 47 -4.03 -4.12 -10.78
CA ALA A 47 -2.90 -4.55 -9.97
C ALA A 47 -3.36 -5.34 -8.73
N PHE A 48 -4.41 -4.88 -8.06
CA PHE A 48 -5.02 -5.59 -6.94
C PHE A 48 -5.52 -6.98 -7.33
N ALA A 49 -6.31 -7.07 -8.42
CA ALA A 49 -6.83 -8.36 -8.89
C ALA A 49 -5.69 -9.35 -9.22
N ALA A 50 -4.63 -8.88 -9.87
CA ALA A 50 -3.47 -9.70 -10.19
C ALA A 50 -2.66 -10.13 -8.94
N ALA A 51 -2.55 -9.26 -7.94
CA ALA A 51 -1.92 -9.62 -6.66
C ALA A 51 -2.75 -10.65 -5.89
N LEU A 52 -4.07 -10.45 -5.83
CA LEU A 52 -4.99 -11.38 -5.18
C LEU A 52 -4.93 -12.76 -5.82
N ASP A 53 -4.97 -12.85 -7.15
CA ASP A 53 -4.88 -14.11 -7.88
C ASP A 53 -3.57 -14.87 -7.57
N ARG A 54 -2.42 -14.17 -7.57
CA ARG A 54 -1.13 -14.76 -7.19
C ARG A 54 -1.14 -15.32 -5.77
N VAL A 55 -1.70 -14.58 -4.80
CA VAL A 55 -1.78 -15.02 -3.41
C VAL A 55 -2.69 -16.25 -3.26
N LEU A 56 -3.85 -16.25 -3.92
CA LEU A 56 -4.77 -17.39 -3.89
C LEU A 56 -4.17 -18.62 -4.56
N THR A 57 -3.49 -18.45 -5.69
CA THR A 57 -2.81 -19.54 -6.40
C THR A 57 -1.69 -20.14 -5.55
N ARG A 58 -0.90 -19.31 -4.85
CA ARG A 58 0.14 -19.79 -3.92
C ARG A 58 -0.44 -20.56 -2.75
N LYS A 59 -1.63 -20.19 -2.25
CA LYS A 59 -2.32 -20.90 -1.14
C LYS A 59 -3.00 -22.21 -1.55
N ARG A 60 -3.29 -22.39 -2.85
CA ARG A 60 -3.92 -23.61 -3.38
C ARG A 60 -2.90 -24.71 -3.73
N ARG A 61 -1.62 -24.34 -3.81
CA ARG A 61 -0.49 -25.28 -3.92
C ARG A 61 -0.07 -25.72 -2.53
#